data_AF-A0A8X6EN81-F1
#
_entry.id   AF-A0A8X6EN81-F1
#
_cell.length_a   1.000
_cell.length_b   1.000
_cell.length_c   1.000
_cell.angle_alpha   90.00
_cell.angle_beta   90.00
_cell.angle_gamma   90.00
#
_symmetry.space_group_name_H-M   'P 1'
#
loop_
_entity.id
_entity.type
_entity.pdbx_description
1 polymer ?
#
loop_
_entity_poly.entity_id
_entity_poly.type
_entity_poly.pdbx_seq_one_letter_code
_entity_poly.pdbx_strand_id
1 'polypeptide(L)'
;MKQSINTAAKGSPDDWDVKACLFVTQEIGRFSVKFSAPCIGGTVNLSCSHITNACNPFDAVMRFAHETSAKGCTVYAVEQVEPVRPVCLSTAGYRFMQKGFIWLCLDTGVIVEVSEDGRMRRGDDGCTLPYYGTLTRI
;
A
#
# COMPACT_ATOMS: atom_id res chain seq x y z
N MET A 1 5.47 -24.69 -45.30
CA MET A 1 4.39 -24.09 -44.49
C MET A 1 5.04 -23.22 -43.41
N LYS A 2 4.82 -21.90 -43.44
CA LYS A 2 5.27 -20.98 -42.40
C LYS A 2 4.25 -21.04 -41.25
N GLN A 3 4.67 -21.49 -40.07
CA GLN A 3 3.90 -21.28 -38.84
C GLN A 3 4.13 -19.84 -38.37
N SER A 4 3.13 -19.00 -38.52
CA SER A 4 3.04 -17.72 -37.83
C SER A 4 2.64 -17.99 -36.38
N ILE A 5 3.61 -17.93 -35.46
CA ILE A 5 3.34 -17.92 -34.03
C ILE A 5 2.78 -16.54 -33.70
N ASN A 6 1.45 -16.43 -33.71
CA ASN A 6 0.75 -15.30 -33.09
C ASN A 6 0.94 -15.43 -31.58
N THR A 7 2.07 -14.94 -31.08
CA THR A 7 2.25 -14.68 -29.66
C THR A 7 1.42 -13.44 -29.34
N ALA A 8 0.12 -13.65 -29.12
CA ALA A 8 -0.68 -12.67 -28.41
C ALA A 8 0.01 -12.45 -27.06
N ALA A 9 0.63 -11.29 -26.89
CA ALA A 9 1.12 -10.84 -25.61
C ALA A 9 -0.05 -10.93 -24.63
N LYS A 10 0.02 -11.92 -23.73
CA LYS A 10 -0.88 -12.00 -22.58
C LYS A 10 -0.77 -10.65 -21.89
N GLY A 11 -1.89 -9.92 -21.84
CA GLY A 11 -1.99 -8.67 -21.12
C GLY A 11 -1.38 -8.83 -19.73
N SER A 12 -0.52 -7.89 -19.37
CA SER A 12 0.07 -7.78 -18.03
C SER A 12 -1.05 -7.84 -16.97
N PRO A 13 -0.86 -8.56 -15.84
CA PRO A 13 -1.84 -8.58 -14.76
C PRO A 13 -2.10 -7.21 -14.09
N ASP A 14 -1.28 -6.19 -14.39
CA ASP A 14 -1.24 -4.90 -13.69
C ASP A 14 -1.48 -3.71 -14.65
N ASP A 15 -2.54 -3.72 -15.46
CA ASP A 15 -2.91 -2.56 -16.29
C ASP A 15 -3.61 -1.50 -15.41
N TRP A 16 -2.80 -0.69 -14.73
CA TRP A 16 -3.22 0.53 -14.03
C TRP A 16 -3.28 1.71 -14.97
N ASP A 17 -3.99 2.78 -14.58
CA ASP A 17 -4.18 3.96 -15.43
C ASP A 17 -3.54 5.23 -14.85
N VAL A 18 -2.25 5.21 -14.48
CA VAL A 18 -1.54 6.38 -13.91
C VAL A 18 -1.54 7.56 -14.88
N LYS A 19 -1.63 7.35 -16.20
CA LYS A 19 -1.77 8.45 -17.15
C LYS A 19 -3.11 9.19 -17.02
N ALA A 20 -4.15 8.50 -16.54
CA ALA A 20 -5.44 9.09 -16.25
C ALA A 20 -5.57 9.59 -14.79
N CYS A 21 -4.53 9.38 -13.98
CA CYS A 21 -4.59 9.69 -12.55
C CYS A 21 -4.42 11.21 -12.32
N LEU A 22 -5.44 11.83 -11.70
CA LEU A 22 -5.44 13.25 -11.35
C LEU A 22 -4.69 13.55 -10.03
N PHE A 23 -4.17 12.52 -9.36
CA PHE A 23 -3.64 12.60 -8.00
C PHE A 23 -2.17 12.22 -7.94
N VAL A 24 -1.47 12.76 -6.95
CA VAL A 24 -0.06 12.50 -6.70
C VAL A 24 0.15 11.01 -6.45
N THR A 25 1.01 10.40 -7.26
CA THR A 25 1.45 9.03 -7.08
C THR A 25 2.80 8.96 -6.37
N GLN A 26 2.98 7.91 -5.59
CA GLN A 26 4.22 7.58 -4.91
C GLN A 26 4.51 6.09 -5.09
N GLU A 27 5.79 5.74 -5.23
CA GLU A 27 6.24 4.35 -5.29
C GLU A 27 6.19 3.74 -3.88
N ILE A 28 5.13 3.00 -3.57
CA ILE A 28 4.91 2.44 -2.24
C ILE A 28 4.53 0.96 -2.36
N GLY A 29 5.21 0.12 -1.58
CA GLY A 29 4.86 -1.28 -1.36
C GLY A 29 4.43 -1.51 0.08
N ARG A 30 4.22 -2.78 0.43
CA ARG A 30 3.90 -3.20 1.81
C ARG A 30 5.00 -4.11 2.32
N PHE A 31 5.53 -3.81 3.49
CA PHE A 31 6.66 -4.51 4.08
C PHE A 31 6.31 -5.06 5.46
N SER A 32 6.82 -6.24 5.76
CA SER A 32 6.80 -6.86 7.09
C SER A 32 8.16 -6.70 7.74
N VAL A 33 8.22 -5.86 8.77
CA VAL A 33 9.41 -5.67 9.59
C VAL A 33 9.37 -6.69 10.73
N LYS A 34 10.30 -7.63 10.72
CA LYS A 34 10.42 -8.66 11.76
C LYS A 34 11.45 -8.24 12.80
N PHE A 35 11.04 -8.27 14.07
CA PHE A 35 11.84 -7.75 15.18
C PHE A 35 11.70 -8.61 16.43
N SER A 36 12.72 -8.57 17.28
CA SER A 36 12.64 -9.11 18.63
C SER A 36 12.30 -8.00 19.62
N ALA A 37 11.40 -8.27 20.54
CA ALA A 37 11.01 -7.34 21.61
C ALA A 37 11.10 -8.02 22.98
N PRO A 38 11.58 -7.33 24.03
CA PRO A 38 11.60 -7.87 25.37
C PRO A 38 10.17 -8.01 25.91
N CYS A 39 9.87 -9.16 26.51
CA CYS A 39 8.61 -9.32 27.24
C CYS A 39 8.57 -8.41 28.48
N ILE A 40 7.36 -8.07 28.93
CA ILE A 40 7.17 -7.37 30.20
C ILE A 40 7.72 -8.29 31.31
N GLY A 41 8.80 -7.86 31.98
CA GLY A 41 9.55 -8.68 32.94
C GLY A 41 10.93 -9.15 32.47
N GLY A 42 11.32 -8.87 31.22
CA GLY A 42 12.70 -8.87 30.73
C GLY A 42 13.39 -10.23 30.56
N THR A 43 12.69 -11.33 30.82
CA THR A 43 13.31 -12.67 30.86
C THR A 43 13.36 -13.36 29.50
N VAL A 44 12.54 -12.93 28.53
CA VAL A 44 12.41 -13.57 27.20
C VAL A 44 12.23 -12.51 26.12
N ASN A 45 12.87 -12.70 24.96
CA ASN A 45 12.59 -11.93 23.76
C ASN A 45 11.54 -12.65 22.90
N LEU A 46 10.52 -11.93 22.46
CA LEU A 46 9.48 -12.41 21.55
C LEU A 46 9.83 -12.03 20.12
N SER A 47 9.59 -12.95 19.18
CA SER A 47 9.63 -12.65 17.75
C SER A 47 8.31 -12.04 17.31
N CYS A 48 8.36 -10.86 16.72
CA CYS A 48 7.21 -10.07 16.30
C CYS A 48 7.36 -9.63 14.84
N SER A 49 6.24 -9.23 14.24
CA SER A 49 6.21 -8.61 12.91
C SER A 49 5.29 -7.40 12.91
N HIS A 50 5.69 -6.34 12.22
CA HIS A 50 4.90 -5.14 11.98
C HIS A 50 4.75 -4.89 10.49
N ILE A 51 3.54 -4.57 10.05
CA ILE A 51 3.25 -4.29 8.64
C ILE A 51 3.17 -2.80 8.43
N THR A 52 3.98 -2.27 7.50
CA THR A 52 3.99 -0.84 7.17
C THR A 52 4.06 -0.62 5.65
N ASN A 53 3.55 0.54 5.23
CA ASN A 53 3.61 1.02 3.85
C ASN A 53 4.90 1.82 3.66
N ALA A 54 5.77 1.41 2.74
CA ALA A 54 7.08 2.03 2.55
C ALA A 54 7.54 1.97 1.08
N CYS A 55 8.47 2.83 0.69
CA CYS A 55 9.01 2.82 -0.68
C CYS A 55 10.16 1.81 -0.88
N ASN A 56 10.80 1.36 0.21
CA ASN A 56 11.87 0.37 0.19
C ASN A 56 12.09 -0.22 1.61
N PRO A 57 12.94 -1.25 1.78
CA PRO A 57 13.18 -1.86 3.09
C PRO A 57 13.74 -0.90 4.16
N PHE A 58 14.58 0.07 3.79
CA PHE A 58 15.13 1.03 4.75
C PHE A 58 14.06 2.00 5.25
N ASP A 59 13.22 2.51 4.34
CA ASP A 59 12.05 3.32 4.69
C ASP A 59 11.09 2.54 5.60
N ALA A 60 10.90 1.23 5.35
CA ALA A 60 10.08 0.38 6.20
C ALA A 60 10.59 0.32 7.66
N VAL A 61 11.90 0.24 7.87
CA VAL A 61 12.48 0.25 9.23
C VAL A 61 12.29 1.61 9.90
N MET A 62 12.50 2.70 9.17
CA MET A 62 12.33 4.06 9.70
C MET A 62 10.87 4.32 10.10
N ARG A 63 9.92 3.92 9.25
CA ARG A 63 8.48 4.00 9.53
C ARG A 63 8.08 3.11 10.70
N PHE A 64 8.56 1.87 10.75
CA PHE A 64 8.36 1.00 11.90
C PHE A 64 8.81 1.67 13.21
N ALA A 65 10.02 2.25 13.24
CA ALA A 65 10.53 2.91 14.44
C ALA A 65 9.65 4.10 14.85
N HIS A 66 9.16 4.88 13.88
CA HIS A 66 8.26 6.01 14.11
C HIS A 66 6.86 5.57 14.60
N GLU A 67 6.25 4.60 13.95
CA GLU A 67 4.88 4.13 14.22
C GLU A 67 4.75 3.39 15.56
N THR A 68 5.78 2.61 15.92
CA THR A 68 5.72 1.72 17.09
C THR A 68 6.45 2.26 18.31
N SER A 69 7.24 3.33 18.16
CA SER A 69 8.14 3.82 19.22
C SER A 69 9.01 2.70 19.82
N ALA A 70 9.47 1.76 18.99
CA ALA A 70 10.12 0.49 19.37
C ALA A 70 11.48 0.63 20.08
N LYS A 71 11.47 1.17 21.30
CA LYS A 71 12.65 1.23 22.18
C LYS A 71 13.03 -0.18 22.62
N GLY A 72 14.31 -0.52 22.50
CA GLY A 72 14.84 -1.83 22.95
C GLY A 72 14.45 -3.01 22.07
N CYS A 73 13.84 -2.78 20.91
CA CYS A 73 13.58 -3.83 19.92
C CYS A 73 14.77 -3.98 18.97
N THR A 74 15.01 -5.20 18.47
CA THR A 74 16.02 -5.45 17.44
C THR A 74 15.36 -5.98 16.17
N VAL A 75 15.43 -5.19 15.08
CA VAL A 75 14.98 -5.64 13.76
C VAL A 75 15.98 -6.65 13.20
N TYR A 76 15.51 -7.80 12.74
CA TYR A 76 16.36 -8.86 12.20
C TYR A 76 16.03 -9.24 10.75
N ALA A 77 14.86 -8.87 10.23
CA ALA A 77 14.51 -9.06 8.82
C ALA A 77 13.46 -8.06 8.36
N VAL A 78 13.47 -7.75 7.06
CA VAL A 78 12.45 -6.94 6.39
C VAL A 78 12.06 -7.67 5.12
N GLU A 79 10.79 -8.02 5.01
CA GLU A 79 10.25 -8.78 3.88
C GLU A 79 9.24 -7.95 3.12
N GLN A 80 9.34 -7.97 1.79
CA GLN A 80 8.33 -7.35 0.94
C GLN A 80 7.11 -8.26 0.83
N VAL A 81 5.96 -7.78 1.29
CA VAL A 81 4.68 -8.48 1.26
C VAL A 81 3.92 -8.14 -0.01
N GLU A 82 3.94 -6.87 -0.40
CA GLU A 82 3.36 -6.39 -1.65
C GLU A 82 4.39 -5.60 -2.45
N PRO A 83 4.40 -5.76 -3.79
CA PRO A 83 5.34 -5.07 -4.66
C PRO A 83 5.26 -3.54 -4.50
N VAL A 84 6.41 -2.88 -4.56
CA VAL A 84 6.48 -1.42 -4.69
C VAL A 84 5.97 -1.07 -6.08
N ARG A 85 4.96 -0.20 -6.12
CA ARG A 85 4.32 0.26 -7.35
C ARG A 85 3.79 1.69 -7.15
N PRO A 86 3.53 2.44 -8.23
CA PRO A 86 2.90 3.74 -8.11
C PRO A 86 1.48 3.59 -7.54
N VAL A 87 1.21 4.26 -6.42
CA VAL A 87 -0.10 4.33 -5.78
C VAL A 87 -0.42 5.76 -5.36
N CYS A 88 -1.70 6.09 -5.26
CA CYS A 88 -2.13 7.30 -4.59
C CYS A 88 -2.22 7.02 -3.09
N LEU A 89 -1.46 7.75 -2.28
CA LEU A 89 -1.52 7.63 -0.82
C LEU A 89 -2.50 8.66 -0.27
N SER A 90 -3.50 8.22 0.48
CA SER A 90 -4.41 9.14 1.15
C SER A 90 -3.79 9.77 2.39
N THR A 91 -4.38 10.86 2.87
CA THR A 91 -3.97 11.51 4.13
C THR A 91 -4.09 10.62 5.37
N ALA A 92 -4.87 9.54 5.28
CA ALA A 92 -5.01 8.54 6.34
C ALA A 92 -4.05 7.34 6.15
N GLY A 93 -3.18 7.35 5.15
CA GLY A 93 -2.15 6.32 4.92
C GLY A 93 -2.59 5.13 4.09
N TYR A 94 -3.77 5.19 3.47
CA TYR A 94 -4.29 4.11 2.62
C TYR A 94 -3.79 4.24 1.18
N ARG A 95 -3.46 3.11 0.57
CA ARG A 95 -2.96 3.02 -0.81
C ARG A 95 -4.10 2.76 -1.77
N PHE A 96 -4.21 3.60 -2.78
CA PHE A 96 -5.25 3.52 -3.81
C PHE A 96 -4.64 3.32 -5.20
N MET A 97 -5.30 2.48 -5.99
CA MET A 97 -5.02 2.33 -7.43
C MET A 97 -6.28 2.58 -8.24
N GLN A 98 -6.11 3.23 -9.38
CA GLN A 98 -7.17 3.45 -10.36
C GLN A 98 -7.09 2.42 -11.49
N LYS A 99 -8.25 1.83 -11.81
CA LYS A 99 -8.44 0.97 -12.96
C LYS A 99 -9.67 1.43 -13.74
N GLY A 100 -9.45 2.15 -14.84
CA GLY A 100 -10.52 2.85 -15.56
C GLY A 100 -11.19 3.89 -14.66
N PHE A 101 -12.51 3.76 -14.47
CA PHE A 101 -13.30 4.65 -13.62
C PHE A 101 -13.38 4.19 -12.15
N ILE A 102 -12.80 3.04 -11.81
CA ILE A 102 -12.91 2.43 -10.48
C ILE A 102 -11.63 2.67 -9.68
N TRP A 103 -11.79 2.97 -8.39
CA TRP A 103 -10.69 3.07 -7.44
C TRP A 103 -10.74 1.93 -6.42
N LEU A 104 -9.62 1.25 -6.24
CA LEU A 104 -9.45 0.17 -5.28
C LEU A 104 -8.52 0.60 -4.14
N CYS A 105 -8.98 0.47 -2.91
CA CYS A 105 -8.12 0.52 -1.73
C CYS A 105 -7.38 -0.81 -1.61
N LEU A 106 -6.05 -0.79 -1.74
CA LEU A 106 -5.22 -2.00 -1.64
C LEU A 106 -5.20 -2.60 -0.24
N ASP A 107 -5.31 -1.75 0.79
CA ASP A 107 -5.14 -2.20 2.17
C ASP A 107 -6.40 -2.88 2.74
N THR A 108 -7.58 -2.55 2.20
CA THR A 108 -8.87 -3.07 2.67
C THR A 108 -9.62 -3.90 1.62
N GLY A 109 -9.20 -3.84 0.35
CA GLY A 109 -9.90 -4.47 -0.77
C GLY A 109 -11.21 -3.79 -1.16
N VAL A 110 -11.51 -2.63 -0.56
CA VAL A 110 -12.76 -1.90 -0.80
C VAL A 110 -12.65 -1.05 -2.07
N ILE A 111 -13.69 -1.14 -2.90
CA ILE A 111 -13.87 -0.25 -4.05
C ILE A 111 -14.55 1.04 -3.59
N VAL A 112 -14.01 2.17 -4.03
CA VAL A 112 -14.51 3.50 -3.69
C VAL A 112 -14.72 4.32 -4.96
N GLU A 113 -15.58 5.33 -4.84
CA GLU A 113 -15.62 6.46 -5.76
C GLU A 113 -14.70 7.55 -5.23
N VAL A 114 -13.90 8.13 -6.11
CA VAL A 114 -13.02 9.27 -5.80
C VAL A 114 -13.49 10.46 -6.62
N SER A 115 -13.94 11.53 -5.95
CA SER A 115 -14.28 12.79 -6.61
C SER A 115 -13.03 13.55 -7.04
N GLU A 116 -13.17 14.51 -7.97
CA GLU A 116 -12.05 15.30 -8.50
C GLU A 116 -11.25 16.08 -7.44
N ASP A 117 -11.86 16.37 -6.28
CA ASP A 117 -11.22 17.01 -5.13
C ASP A 117 -10.53 16.01 -4.19
N GLY A 118 -10.49 14.73 -4.55
CA GLY A 118 -9.81 13.66 -3.82
C GLY A 118 -10.59 13.07 -2.65
N ARG A 119 -11.86 13.45 -2.46
CA ARG A 119 -12.72 12.84 -1.43
C ARG A 119 -13.23 11.48 -1.89
N MET A 120 -13.44 10.58 -0.92
CA MET A 120 -13.82 9.20 -1.16
C MET A 120 -15.23 8.89 -0.64
N ARG A 121 -15.97 8.08 -1.39
CA ARG A 121 -17.29 7.55 -1.02
C ARG A 121 -17.37 6.06 -1.31
N ARG A 122 -18.20 5.34 -0.55
CA ARG A 122 -18.46 3.93 -0.86
C ARG A 122 -19.37 3.86 -2.08
N GLY A 123 -18.99 3.04 -3.07
CA GLY A 123 -19.67 2.99 -4.36
C GLY A 123 -21.02 2.26 -4.37
N ASP A 124 -21.41 1.59 -3.28
CA ASP A 124 -22.62 0.77 -3.19
C ASP A 124 -23.81 1.46 -2.48
N ASP A 125 -23.56 2.42 -1.59
CA ASP A 125 -24.61 3.05 -0.76
C ASP A 125 -24.54 4.59 -0.70
N GLY A 126 -23.59 5.24 -1.38
CA GLY A 126 -23.44 6.70 -1.40
C GLY A 126 -23.05 7.30 -0.04
N CYS A 127 -22.76 6.47 0.96
CA CYS A 127 -22.34 6.94 2.27
C CYS A 127 -20.88 7.38 2.23
N THR A 128 -20.61 8.56 2.80
CA THR A 128 -19.24 9.03 3.05
C THR A 128 -18.55 8.04 3.98
N LEU A 129 -17.41 7.51 3.55
CA LEU A 129 -16.55 6.66 4.37
C LEU A 129 -15.74 7.57 5.30
N PRO A 130 -15.95 7.57 6.63
CA PRO A 130 -15.22 8.48 7.52
C PRO A 130 -13.74 8.13 7.75
N TYR A 131 -13.15 7.18 7.02
CA TYR A 131 -11.88 6.56 7.43
C TYR A 131 -10.75 6.57 6.41
N TYR A 132 -10.98 6.92 5.14
CA TYR A 132 -9.91 6.86 4.13
C TYR A 132 -9.17 8.18 3.90
N GLY A 133 -9.63 9.30 4.48
CA GLY A 133 -9.00 10.61 4.28
C GLY A 133 -9.29 11.23 2.91
N THR A 134 -8.29 11.86 2.30
CA THR A 134 -8.36 12.47 0.95
C THR A 134 -7.11 12.18 0.14
N LEU A 135 -7.23 12.13 -1.19
CA LEU A 135 -6.08 12.11 -2.10
C LEU A 135 -5.60 13.53 -2.41
N THR A 136 -4.30 13.67 -2.65
CA THR A 136 -3.69 14.97 -3.02
C THR A 136 -3.65 15.10 -4.53
N ARG A 137 -4.19 16.18 -5.07
CA ARG A 137 -4.21 16.47 -6.51
C ARG A 137 -2.81 16.88 -7.01
N ILE A 138 -2.48 16.55 -8.26
CA ILE A 138 -1.26 17.02 -8.95
C ILE A 138 -1.32 18.54 -9.17
#